data_AF-A0A957NBH8-F1
#
_entry.id   AF-A0A957NBH8-F1
#
_cell.length_a   1.000
_cell.length_b   1.000
_cell.length_c   1.000
_cell.angle_alpha   90.00
_cell.angle_beta   90.00
_cell.angle_gamma   90.00
#
_symmetry.space_group_name_H-M   'P 1'
#
loop_
_entity.id
_entity.type
_entity.pdbx_description
1 polymer ?
#
loop_
_entity_poly.entity_id
_entity_poly.type
_entity_poly.pdbx_seq_one_letter_code
_entity_poly.pdbx_strand_id
1 'polypeptide(L)' 'MPFSTSAKEILIAAFFGVVGLLFFHLDHLVVTYNGWNDPAWLLHLVVDGSYIVIYGFVAWVVMRGWRRWRESNGRHSDER' A
#
# COMPACT_ATOMS: atom_id res chain seq x y z
N MET A 1 -20.49 -5.10 -11.47
CA MET A 1 -19.59 -4.25 -12.27
C MET A 1 -18.17 -4.80 -12.13
N PRO A 2 -17.46 -5.14 -13.22
CA PRO A 2 -16.10 -5.64 -13.09
C PRO A 2 -15.22 -4.55 -12.48
N PHE A 3 -14.50 -4.89 -11.41
CA PHE A 3 -13.53 -4.02 -10.76
C PHE A 3 -12.34 -3.80 -11.72
N SER A 4 -12.51 -2.89 -12.70
CA SER A 4 -11.40 -2.45 -13.54
C SER A 4 -10.43 -1.67 -12.66
N THR A 5 -9.44 -2.37 -12.11
CA THR A 5 -8.37 -1.78 -11.33
C THR A 5 -7.38 -1.22 -12.33
N SER A 6 -7.30 0.11 -12.41
CA SER A 6 -6.37 0.76 -13.33
C SER A 6 -4.93 0.50 -12.87
N ALA A 7 -4.00 0.24 -13.80
CA ALA A 7 -2.57 0.08 -13.47
C ALA A 7 -2.02 1.26 -12.64
N LYS A 8 -2.54 2.47 -12.87
CA LYS A 8 -2.22 3.67 -12.07
C LYS A 8 -2.59 3.54 -10.59
N GLU A 9 -3.73 2.95 -10.26
CA GLU A 9 -4.16 2.75 -8.86
C GLU A 9 -3.20 1.80 -8.13
N ILE A 10 -2.78 0.74 -8.82
CA ILE A 10 -1.81 -0.24 -8.30
C ILE A 10 -0.45 0.42 -8.09
N LEU A 11 0.02 1.24 -9.03
CA LEU A 11 1.29 1.95 -8.89
C LEU A 11 1.27 2.94 -7.72
N ILE A 12 0.18 3.70 -7.56
CA ILE A 12 0.02 4.62 -6.43
C ILE A 12 -0.03 3.84 -5.11
N ALA A 13 -0.78 2.74 -5.06
CA ALA A 13 -0.83 1.87 -3.90
C ALA A 13 0.55 1.30 -3.54
N ALA A 14 1.29 0.76 -4.52
CA ALA A 14 2.64 0.25 -4.33
C ALA A 14 3.61 1.34 -3.83
N PHE A 15 3.49 2.56 -4.37
CA PHE A 15 4.26 3.71 -3.90
C PHE A 15 4.00 4.00 -2.41
N PHE A 16 2.74 4.07 -1.99
CA PHE A 16 2.40 4.21 -0.57
C PHE A 16 2.85 3.01 0.27
N GLY A 17 2.89 1.81 -0.33
CA GLY A 17 3.48 0.62 0.27
C GLY A 17 4.94 0.83 0.65
N VAL A 18 5.76 1.29 -0.31
CA VAL A 18 7.17 1.59 -0.12
C VAL A 18 7.36 2.73 0.89
N VAL A 19 6.59 3.81 0.78
CA VAL A 19 6.64 4.91 1.75
C VAL A 19 6.31 4.42 3.16
N GLY A 20 5.29 3.58 3.33
CA GLY A 20 4.94 2.99 4.62
C GLY A 20 6.07 2.15 5.22
N LEU A 21 6.70 1.30 4.41
CA LEU A 21 7.89 0.55 4.81
C LEU A 21 9.01 1.48 5.29
N LEU A 22 9.34 2.51 4.50
CA LEU A 22 10.43 3.45 4.81
C LEU A 22 10.19 4.28 6.07
N PHE A 23 8.94 4.60 6.40
CA PHE A 23 8.62 5.41 7.58
C PHE A 23 8.50 4.58 8.85
N PHE A 24 7.94 3.37 8.77
CA PHE A 24 7.60 2.57 9.96
C PHE A 24 8.56 1.42 10.24
N HIS A 25 9.31 0.96 9.24
CA HIS A 25 10.12 -0.26 9.31
C HIS A 25 11.51 -0.07 8.65
N LEU A 26 12.06 1.15 8.71
CA LEU A 26 13.38 1.44 8.14
C LEU A 26 14.49 0.61 8.79
N ASP A 27 14.39 0.39 10.10
CA ASP A 27 15.29 -0.45 10.88
C ASP A 27 15.34 -1.88 10.34
N HIS A 28 14.18 -2.43 9.98
CA HIS A 28 14.05 -3.76 9.39
C HIS A 28 14.76 -3.85 8.03
N LEU A 29 14.54 -2.85 7.17
CA LEU A 29 15.20 -2.75 5.86
C LEU A 29 16.74 -2.69 5.99
N VAL A 30 17.24 -1.94 6.99
CA VAL A 30 18.67 -1.84 7.29
C VAL A 30 19.23 -3.19 7.74
N VAL A 31 18.49 -3.94 8.57
CA VAL A 31 18.86 -5.32 8.96
C VAL A 31 18.90 -6.24 7.74
N THR A 32 17.88 -6.21 6.88
CA THR A 32 17.84 -6.99 5.64
C THR A 32 19.02 -6.65 4.73
N TYR A 33 19.38 -5.37 4.60
CA TYR A 33 20.51 -4.94 3.78
C TYR A 33 21.86 -5.40 4.34
N ASN A 34 22.08 -5.24 5.64
CA ASN A 34 23.34 -5.61 6.29
C ASN A 34 23.49 -7.13 6.50
N GLY A 35 22.37 -7.84 6.63
CA GLY A 35 22.28 -9.27 6.93
C GLY A 35 22.33 -10.18 5.71
N TRP A 36 22.88 -9.75 4.56
CA TRP A 36 22.90 -10.55 3.32
C TRP A 36 23.61 -11.90 3.44
N ASN A 37 24.49 -12.05 4.43
CA ASN A 37 25.18 -13.31 4.76
C ASN A 37 24.44 -14.19 5.78
N ASP A 38 23.32 -13.72 6.34
CA ASP A 38 22.53 -14.47 7.31
C ASP A 38 21.70 -15.56 6.61
N PRO A 39 21.66 -16.82 7.08
CA PRO A 39 20.75 -17.84 6.56
C PRO A 39 19.26 -17.45 6.59
N ALA A 40 18.86 -16.52 7.46
CA ALA A 40 17.50 -15.99 7.53
C ALA A 40 17.23 -14.82 6.57
N TRP A 41 18.21 -14.38 5.78
CA TRP A 41 18.08 -13.19 4.91
C TRP A 41 16.85 -13.20 3.98
N LEU A 42 16.55 -14.35 3.38
CA LEU A 42 15.37 -14.50 2.52
C LEU A 42 14.06 -14.23 3.27
N LEU A 43 13.97 -14.63 4.54
CA LEU A 43 12.79 -14.36 5.37
C LEU A 43 12.64 -12.86 5.61
N HIS A 44 13.74 -12.15 5.90
CA HIS A 44 13.73 -10.70 6.07
C HIS A 44 13.22 -9.98 4.81
N LEU A 45 13.66 -10.43 3.63
CA LEU A 45 13.21 -9.86 2.35
C LEU A 45 11.71 -10.12 2.09
N VAL A 46 11.22 -11.31 2.45
CA VAL A 46 9.78 -11.63 2.37
C VAL A 46 8.98 -10.76 3.33
N VAL A 47 9.46 -10.56 4.55
CA VAL A 47 8.81 -9.69 5.55
C VAL A 47 8.76 -8.25 5.06
N ASP A 48 9.86 -7.70 4.55
CA ASP A 48 9.90 -6.35 4.01
C ASP A 48 8.96 -6.19 2.81
N GLY A 49 8.92 -7.18 1.91
CA GLY A 49 7.96 -7.23 0.81
C GLY A 49 6.50 -7.27 1.29
N SER A 50 6.22 -7.99 2.38
CA SER A 50 4.87 -8.07 2.95
C SER A 50 4.39 -6.72 3.47
N TYR A 51 5.27 -5.91 4.07
CA TYR A 51 4.93 -4.56 4.51
C TYR A 51 4.51 -3.68 3.33
N ILE A 52 5.24 -3.74 2.20
CA ILE A 52 4.88 -2.99 0.99
C ILE A 52 3.47 -3.37 0.52
N VAL A 53 3.15 -4.66 0.51
CA VAL A 53 1.82 -5.15 0.10
C VAL A 53 0.74 -4.70 1.07
N ILE A 54 0.96 -4.82 2.39
CA ILE A 54 -0.01 -4.44 3.43
C ILE A 54 -0.29 -2.94 3.37
N TYR A 55 0.75 -2.11 3.41
CA TYR A 55 0.60 -0.65 3.37
C TYR A 55 -0.01 -0.18 2.05
N GLY A 56 0.39 -0.78 0.93
CA GLY A 56 -0.21 -0.48 -0.37
C GLY A 56 -1.68 -0.88 -0.44
N PHE A 57 -2.05 -2.03 0.12
CA PHE A 57 -3.44 -2.46 0.20
C PHE A 57 -4.28 -1.52 1.07
N VAL A 58 -3.78 -1.09 2.23
CA VAL A 58 -4.46 -0.09 3.07
C VAL A 58 -4.68 1.21 2.30
N ALA A 59 -3.65 1.73 1.61
CA ALA A 59 -3.77 2.94 0.79
C ALA A 59 -4.82 2.77 -0.32
N TRP A 60 -4.84 1.61 -0.98
CA TRP A 60 -5.83 1.28 -2.00
C TRP A 60 -7.26 1.25 -1.46
N VAL A 61 -7.49 0.63 -0.30
CA VAL A 61 -8.79 0.61 0.37
C VAL A 61 -9.23 2.03 0.72
N VAL A 62 -8.35 2.85 1.28
CA VAL A 62 -8.63 4.25 1.64
C VAL A 62 -9.00 5.07 0.41
N MET A 63 -8.25 4.98 -0.68
CA MET A 63 -8.55 5.70 -1.93
C MET A 63 -9.93 5.31 -2.47
N ARG A 64 -10.28 4.02 -2.45
CA ARG A 64 -11.59 3.54 -2.90
C ARG A 64 -12.73 3.96 -1.98
N GLY A 65 -12.52 3.89 -0.66
CA GLY A 65 -13.47 4.38 0.34
C GLY A 65 -13.75 5.86 0.16
N TRP A 66 -12.69 6.66 0.01
CA TRP A 66 -12.77 8.09 -0.24
C TRP A 66 -13.51 8.44 -1.54
N ARG A 67 -13.20 7.71 -2.63
CA ARG A 67 -13.90 7.90 -3.92
C ARG A 67 -15.39 7.66 -3.78
N ARG A 68 -15.81 6.53 -3.18
CA ARG A 68 -17.22 6.21 -2.96
C ARG A 68 -17.92 7.24 -2.10
N TRP A 69 -17.26 7.71 -1.04
CA TRP A 69 -17.81 8.75 -0.16
C TRP A 69 -18.06 10.07 -0.90
N ARG A 70 -17.15 10.48 -1.79
CA ARG A 70 -17.37 11.68 -2.62
C ARG A 70 -18.53 11.52 -3.60
N GLU A 71 -18.65 10.34 -4.21
CA GLU A 71 -19.74 10.02 -5.13
C GLU A 71 -21.11 10.03 -4.42
N SER A 72 -21.19 9.53 -3.17
CA SER A 72 -22.42 9.59 -2.38
C SER A 72 -22.80 11.01 -1.96
N ASN A 73 -21.82 11.83 -1.57
CA ASN A 73 -22.11 13.19 -1.12
C ASN A 73 -22.50 14.12 -2.29
N GLY A 74 -21.95 13.92 -3.49
CA GLY A 74 -22.32 14.70 -4.68
C GLY A 74 -23.73 14.42 -5.19
N ARG A 75 -24.22 13.17 -5.08
CA ARG A 75 -25.61 12.85 -5.44
C ARG A 75 -26.63 13.49 -4.49
N HIS A 76 -26.27 13.65 -3.22
CA HIS A 76 -27.17 14.23 -2.22
C HIS A 76 -27.34 15.76 -2.36
N SER A 77 -26.41 16.44 -3.03
CA SER A 77 -26.55 17.86 -3.34
C SER A 77 -27.40 18.15 -4.59
N ASP A 78 -27.50 17.22 -5.54
CA ASP A 78 -28.31 17.40 -6.77
C ASP A 78 -29.81 17.11 -6.54
N GLU A 79 -30.16 16.43 -5.46
CA GLU A 79 -31.55 16.11 -5.08
C GLU A 79 -32.20 17.20 -4.18
N ARG A 80 -31.48 18.28 -3.84
CA ARG A 80 -32.00 19.43 -3.07
C ARG A 80 -32.14 20.67 -3.95
#